data_AF-A0A2W5FBE9-F1
#
_entry.id   AF-A0A2W5FBE9-F1
#
_cell.length_a   1.000
_cell.length_b   1.000
_cell.length_c   1.000
_cell.angle_alpha   90.00
_cell.angle_beta   90.00
_cell.angle_gamma   90.00
#
_symmetry.space_group_name_H-M   'P 1'
#
loop_
_entity.id
_entity.type
_entity.pdbx_description
1 polymer ?
#
loop_
_entity_poly.entity_id
_entity_poly.type
_entity_poly.pdbx_seq_one_letter_code
_entity_poly.pdbx_strand_id
1 'polypeptide(L)'
;METVESDDTGPETAGEADLALDWMLPGARSPAADALRRIQCVCGGHPELFNAMFCVLATHQELPREILAVAIKQFRPDLEAYTREDVVSLLNGIWNGGKSGFEAVLRTRANSPKRGAGAFSWVKE
;
A
#
# COMPACT_ATOMS: atom_id res chain seq x y z
N MET A 1 17.68 45.22 32.28
CA MET A 1 16.42 45.09 31.53
C MET A 1 16.68 43.98 30.53
N GLU A 2 16.31 42.77 30.95
CA GLU A 2 16.60 41.51 30.25
C GLU A 2 15.88 41.42 28.91
N THR A 3 16.57 40.78 27.98
CA THR A 3 16.12 40.28 26.68
C THR A 3 14.94 39.33 26.81
N VAL A 4 13.95 39.48 25.93
CA VAL A 4 13.02 38.39 25.60
C VAL A 4 13.00 38.24 24.09
N GLU A 5 13.77 37.26 23.62
CA GLU A 5 13.48 36.52 22.40
C GLU A 5 12.13 35.81 22.56
N SER A 6 11.32 35.81 21.51
CA SER A 6 10.44 34.70 21.20
C SER A 6 10.36 34.58 19.69
N ASP A 7 11.16 33.65 19.18
CA ASP A 7 11.12 33.12 17.82
C ASP A 7 9.81 32.32 17.68
N ASP A 8 8.84 32.89 16.96
CA ASP A 8 7.52 32.29 16.72
C ASP A 8 7.60 31.37 15.50
N THR A 9 8.11 30.15 15.73
CA THR A 9 8.11 29.08 14.73
C THR A 9 6.88 28.18 14.90
N GLY A 10 5.83 28.42 14.12
CA GLY A 10 4.78 27.43 13.83
C GLY A 10 3.55 27.97 13.07
N PRO A 11 2.80 27.16 12.29
CA PRO A 11 3.05 25.81 11.79
C PRO A 11 3.13 25.81 10.23
N GLU A 12 4.33 25.81 9.66
CA GLU A 12 4.49 25.69 8.18
C GLU A 12 4.11 24.31 7.64
N THR A 13 3.80 23.35 8.51
CA THR A 13 3.50 21.95 8.15
C THR A 13 2.12 21.75 7.52
N ALA A 14 1.17 22.67 7.73
CA ALA A 14 -0.19 22.52 7.20
C ALA A 14 -0.25 22.78 5.68
N GLY A 15 0.48 23.78 5.17
CA GLY A 15 0.49 24.11 3.73
C GLY A 15 1.22 23.07 2.87
N GLU A 16 2.24 22.43 3.42
CA GLU A 16 3.02 21.41 2.71
C GLU A 16 2.27 20.08 2.57
N ALA A 17 1.43 19.74 3.57
CA ALA A 17 0.55 18.58 3.52
C ALA A 17 -0.61 18.75 2.52
N ASP A 18 -1.14 19.96 2.37
CA ASP A 18 -2.17 20.27 1.36
C ASP A 18 -1.60 20.11 -0.06
N LEU A 19 -0.40 20.63 -0.32
CA LEU A 19 0.30 20.41 -1.61
C LEU A 19 0.60 18.94 -1.88
N ALA A 20 0.79 18.13 -0.84
CA ALA A 20 1.04 16.69 -0.98
C ALA A 20 -0.18 15.89 -1.46
N LEU A 21 -1.40 16.47 -1.40
CA LEU A 21 -2.65 15.84 -1.85
C LEU A 21 -3.25 16.48 -3.10
N ASP A 22 -2.62 17.50 -3.68
CA ASP A 22 -3.06 18.17 -4.92
C ASP A 22 -3.29 17.19 -6.08
N TRP A 23 -2.53 16.09 -6.11
CA TRP A 23 -2.65 15.03 -7.09
C TRP A 23 -3.98 14.24 -7.01
N MET A 24 -4.72 14.34 -5.90
CA MET A 24 -6.04 13.72 -5.71
C MET A 24 -7.19 14.63 -6.16
N LEU A 25 -6.92 15.89 -6.50
CA LEU A 25 -7.97 16.82 -6.95
C LEU A 25 -8.57 16.38 -8.29
N PRO A 26 -9.89 16.59 -8.51
CA PRO A 26 -10.50 16.30 -9.80
C PRO A 26 -9.79 17.02 -10.95
N GLY A 27 -9.40 16.28 -11.98
CA GLY A 27 -8.72 16.84 -13.16
C GLY A 27 -7.20 16.98 -13.03
N ALA A 28 -6.61 16.66 -11.87
CA ALA A 28 -5.17 16.58 -11.72
C ALA A 28 -4.59 15.50 -12.65
N ARG A 29 -3.58 15.86 -13.45
CA ARG A 29 -2.76 14.91 -14.19
C ARG A 29 -1.43 14.77 -13.47
N SER A 30 -1.30 13.68 -12.74
CA SER A 30 -0.12 13.46 -11.90
C SER A 30 0.92 12.64 -12.64
N PRO A 31 2.19 13.06 -12.72
CA PRO A 31 3.23 12.33 -13.42
C PRO A 31 3.39 10.90 -12.86
N ALA A 32 3.59 9.93 -13.76
CA ALA A 32 3.85 8.55 -13.35
C ALA A 32 5.10 8.41 -12.47
N ALA A 33 6.09 9.29 -12.66
CA ALA A 33 7.30 9.36 -11.85
C ALA A 33 7.01 9.58 -10.35
N ASP A 34 5.93 10.28 -10.02
CA ASP A 34 5.57 10.60 -8.63
C ASP A 34 4.73 9.52 -7.96
N ALA A 35 4.28 8.50 -8.71
CA ALA A 35 3.41 7.46 -8.17
C ALA A 35 4.08 6.68 -7.02
N LEU A 36 5.37 6.37 -7.14
CA LEU A 36 6.08 5.61 -6.11
C LEU A 36 6.17 6.40 -4.78
N ARG A 37 6.46 7.70 -4.85
CA ARG A 37 6.48 8.59 -3.69
C ARG A 37 5.10 8.66 -3.02
N ARG A 38 4.03 8.75 -3.82
CA ARG A 38 2.65 8.78 -3.30
C ARG A 38 2.27 7.46 -2.63
N ILE A 39 2.62 6.32 -3.22
CA ILE A 39 2.43 4.99 -2.60
C ILE A 39 3.18 4.91 -1.27
N GLN A 40 4.42 5.42 -1.20
CA GLN A 40 5.18 5.49 0.05
C GLN A 40 4.45 6.32 1.12
N CYS A 41 3.96 7.51 0.77
CA CYS A 41 3.20 8.36 1.68
C CYS A 41 1.94 7.66 2.20
N VAL A 42 1.17 7.02 1.32
CA VAL A 42 -0.03 6.24 1.70
C VAL A 42 0.35 5.09 2.64
N CYS A 43 1.41 4.34 2.32
CA CYS A 43 1.86 3.24 3.17
C CYS A 43 2.33 3.71 4.55
N GLY A 44 2.98 4.88 4.64
CA GLY A 44 3.42 5.49 5.91
C GLY A 44 2.28 6.12 6.73
N GLY A 45 1.24 6.64 6.07
CA GLY A 45 0.09 7.27 6.72
C GLY A 45 -0.95 6.29 7.27
N HIS A 46 -0.91 5.02 6.86
CA HIS A 46 -1.87 4.00 7.27
C HIS A 46 -1.18 2.83 7.99
N PRO A 47 -1.20 2.79 9.34
CA PRO A 47 -0.52 1.74 10.10
C PRO A 47 -1.12 0.36 9.86
N GLU A 48 -2.44 0.29 9.66
CA GLU A 48 -3.15 -0.95 9.37
C GLU A 48 -2.97 -1.36 7.90
N LEU A 49 -2.69 -2.64 7.65
CA LEU A 49 -2.31 -3.16 6.34
C LEU A 49 -3.45 -3.11 5.33
N PHE A 50 -4.65 -3.52 5.72
CA PHE A 50 -5.81 -3.48 4.84
C PHE A 50 -6.07 -2.03 4.37
N ASN A 51 -6.07 -1.06 5.29
CA ASN A 51 -6.29 0.35 4.97
C ASN A 51 -5.24 0.88 4.00
N ALA A 52 -3.95 0.61 4.22
CA ALA A 52 -2.90 1.04 3.31
C ALA A 52 -3.07 0.45 1.90
N MET A 53 -3.29 -0.87 1.81
CA MET A 53 -3.46 -1.55 0.52
C MET A 53 -4.75 -1.09 -0.19
N PHE A 54 -5.84 -0.88 0.55
CA PHE A 54 -7.09 -0.35 0.03
C PHE A 54 -6.91 1.06 -0.51
N CYS A 55 -6.26 1.96 0.24
CA CYS A 55 -6.00 3.33 -0.19
C CYS A 55 -5.10 3.38 -1.42
N VAL A 56 -4.04 2.57 -1.50
CA VAL A 56 -3.19 2.48 -2.71
C VAL A 56 -4.03 2.01 -3.90
N LEU A 57 -4.83 0.97 -3.74
CA LEU A 57 -5.69 0.44 -4.81
C LEU A 57 -6.73 1.44 -5.28
N ALA A 58 -7.32 2.21 -4.36
CA ALA A 58 -8.34 3.19 -4.67
C ALA A 58 -7.78 4.43 -5.39
N THR A 59 -6.52 4.80 -5.10
CA THR A 59 -5.92 6.04 -5.57
C THR A 59 -4.99 5.89 -6.77
N HIS A 60 -4.50 4.68 -7.05
CA HIS A 60 -3.56 4.38 -8.15
C HIS A 60 -4.16 3.35 -9.12
N GLN A 61 -5.39 3.60 -9.58
CA GLN A 61 -6.17 2.67 -10.42
C GLN A 61 -5.58 2.48 -11.82
N GLU A 62 -4.74 3.41 -12.27
CA GLU A 62 -4.05 3.39 -13.56
C GLU A 62 -2.89 2.38 -13.59
N LEU A 63 -2.41 1.93 -12.43
CA LEU A 63 -1.27 1.02 -12.35
C LEU A 63 -1.71 -0.45 -12.33
N PRO A 64 -0.97 -1.34 -13.03
CA PRO A 64 -1.20 -2.78 -12.92
C PRO A 64 -0.99 -3.29 -11.49
N ARG A 65 -1.79 -4.28 -11.07
CA ARG A 65 -1.75 -4.84 -9.71
C ARG A 65 -0.39 -5.45 -9.36
N GLU A 66 0.33 -5.97 -10.33
CA GLU A 66 1.68 -6.52 -10.20
C GLU A 66 2.69 -5.44 -9.85
N ILE A 67 2.55 -4.24 -10.43
CA ILE A 67 3.38 -3.07 -10.13
C ILE A 67 3.06 -2.55 -8.74
N LEU A 68 1.77 -2.43 -8.40
CA LEU A 68 1.34 -2.06 -7.05
C LEU A 68 1.88 -3.04 -6.00
N ALA A 69 1.83 -4.35 -6.27
CA ALA A 69 2.34 -5.36 -5.34
C ALA A 69 3.85 -5.20 -5.06
N VAL A 70 4.65 -4.87 -6.07
CA VAL A 70 6.09 -4.61 -5.89
C VAL A 70 6.30 -3.35 -5.05
N ALA A 71 5.62 -2.25 -5.39
CA ALA A 71 5.75 -0.98 -4.69
C ALA A 71 5.30 -1.07 -3.22
N ILE A 72 4.15 -1.70 -2.95
CA ILE A 72 3.65 -1.86 -1.58
C ILE A 72 4.63 -2.70 -0.76
N LYS A 73 5.15 -3.82 -1.29
CA LYS A 73 6.15 -4.64 -0.57
C LYS A 73 7.42 -3.87 -0.20
N GLN A 74 7.82 -2.89 -1.01
CA GLN A 74 9.00 -2.06 -0.71
C GLN A 74 8.80 -1.21 0.55
N PHE A 75 7.57 -0.78 0.85
CA PHE A 75 7.27 0.13 1.96
C PHE A 75 6.55 -0.54 3.13
N ARG A 76 6.19 -1.83 3.00
CA ARG A 76 5.41 -2.60 3.97
C ARG A 76 6.19 -3.83 4.45
N PRO A 77 6.98 -3.72 5.53
CA PRO A 77 7.78 -4.83 6.05
C PRO A 77 6.92 -5.98 6.59
N ASP A 78 5.68 -5.70 6.99
CA ASP A 78 4.69 -6.72 7.37
C ASP A 78 4.29 -7.66 6.22
N LEU A 79 4.61 -7.28 4.97
CA LEU A 79 4.47 -8.15 3.79
C LEU A 79 5.73 -8.94 3.44
N GLU A 80 6.79 -8.90 4.25
CA GLU A 80 8.08 -9.56 3.95
C GLU A 80 7.90 -11.06 3.69
N ALA A 81 7.11 -11.74 4.53
CA ALA A 81 6.86 -13.18 4.42
C ALA A 81 6.02 -13.61 3.20
N TYR A 82 5.37 -12.67 2.51
CA TYR A 82 4.48 -12.92 1.39
C TYR A 82 5.24 -12.82 0.06
N THR A 83 4.97 -13.69 -0.90
CA THR A 83 5.49 -13.52 -2.27
C THR A 83 4.77 -12.37 -2.98
N ARG A 84 5.30 -11.92 -4.13
CA ARG A 84 4.61 -10.92 -4.97
C ARG A 84 3.21 -11.41 -5.37
N GLU A 85 3.07 -12.68 -5.70
CA GLU A 85 1.79 -13.29 -6.11
C GLU A 85 0.77 -13.31 -4.97
N ASP A 86 1.23 -13.53 -3.73
CA ASP A 86 0.38 -13.44 -2.55
C ASP A 86 -0.17 -12.01 -2.36
N VAL A 87 0.67 -10.99 -2.57
CA VAL A 87 0.26 -9.58 -2.46
C VAL A 87 -0.72 -9.20 -3.57
N VAL A 88 -0.51 -9.69 -4.80
CA VAL A 88 -1.51 -9.54 -5.88
C VAL A 88 -2.84 -10.21 -5.50
N SER A 89 -2.79 -11.40 -4.89
CA SER A 89 -3.98 -12.09 -4.40
C SER A 89 -4.71 -11.27 -3.32
N LEU A 90 -3.96 -10.63 -2.41
CA LEU A 90 -4.53 -9.73 -1.39
C LEU A 90 -5.21 -8.51 -2.04
N LEU A 91 -4.58 -7.86 -3.02
CA LEU A 91 -5.16 -6.75 -3.77
C LEU A 91 -6.45 -7.16 -4.50
N ASN A 92 -6.48 -8.35 -5.09
CA ASN A 92 -7.68 -8.91 -5.72
C ASN A 92 -8.78 -9.24 -4.70
N GLY A 93 -8.41 -9.74 -3.52
CA GLY A 93 -9.34 -9.96 -2.41
C GLY A 93 -10.00 -8.66 -1.96
N ILE A 94 -9.20 -7.59 -1.82
CA ILE A 94 -9.70 -6.24 -1.51
C ILE A 94 -10.66 -5.76 -2.60
N TRP A 95 -10.28 -5.86 -3.87
CA TRP A 95 -11.10 -5.38 -5.00
C TRP A 95 -12.47 -6.07 -5.07
N ASN A 96 -12.52 -7.38 -4.86
CA ASN A 96 -13.73 -8.17 -5.05
C ASN A 96 -14.60 -8.31 -3.79
N GLY A 97 -14.01 -8.17 -2.59
CA GLY A 97 -14.70 -8.46 -1.33
C GLY A 97 -14.33 -7.53 -0.17
N GLY A 98 -13.62 -6.44 -0.45
CA GLY A 98 -13.16 -5.49 0.56
C GLY A 98 -12.36 -6.18 1.67
N LYS A 99 -12.65 -5.79 2.92
CA LYS A 99 -11.97 -6.35 4.10
C LYS A 99 -12.18 -7.86 4.24
N SER A 100 -13.38 -8.35 3.96
CA SER A 100 -13.68 -9.79 4.07
C SER A 100 -12.88 -10.64 3.08
N GLY A 101 -12.71 -10.14 1.83
CA GLY A 101 -11.90 -10.81 0.82
C GLY A 101 -10.41 -10.79 1.17
N PHE A 102 -9.91 -9.67 1.71
CA PHE A 102 -8.55 -9.56 2.23
C PHE A 102 -8.25 -10.59 3.33
N GLU A 103 -9.10 -10.64 4.35
CA GLU A 103 -8.96 -11.59 5.46
C GLU A 103 -9.07 -13.05 5.02
N ALA A 104 -9.91 -13.34 4.02
CA ALA A 104 -10.01 -14.68 3.44
C ALA A 104 -8.69 -15.12 2.78
N VAL A 105 -8.02 -14.22 2.05
CA VAL A 105 -6.71 -14.51 1.44
C VAL A 105 -5.65 -14.74 2.52
N LEU A 106 -5.59 -13.89 3.55
CA LEU A 106 -4.66 -14.07 4.67
C LEU A 106 -4.86 -15.42 5.37
N ARG A 107 -6.10 -15.82 5.61
CA ARG A 107 -6.43 -17.12 6.22
C ARG A 107 -5.97 -18.30 5.37
N THR A 108 -6.20 -18.24 4.05
CA THR A 108 -5.76 -19.28 3.13
C THR A 108 -4.23 -19.41 3.10
N ARG A 109 -3.51 -18.29 3.18
CA ARG A 109 -2.04 -18.27 3.23
C ARG A 109 -1.48 -18.73 4.56
N ALA A 110 -2.09 -18.35 5.68
CA ALA A 110 -1.75 -18.87 7.01
C ALA A 110 -1.89 -20.39 7.09
N ASN A 111 -2.92 -20.94 6.41
CA ASN A 111 -3.16 -22.38 6.31
C ASN A 111 -2.36 -23.07 5.20
N SER A 112 -1.58 -22.33 4.42
CA SER A 112 -0.70 -22.85 3.35
C SER A 112 0.76 -22.52 3.68
N PRO A 113 1.32 -23.02 4.79
CA PRO A 113 2.69 -22.75 5.16
C PRO A 113 3.60 -23.30 4.07
N LYS A 114 4.22 -22.37 3.30
CA LYS A 114 5.26 -22.60 2.31
C LYS A 114 5.10 -23.92 1.53
N ARG A 115 4.34 -23.90 0.43
CA ARG A 115 4.62 -24.83 -0.68
C ARG A 115 5.99 -24.50 -1.25
N GLY A 116 7.03 -24.98 -0.55
CA GLY A 116 8.27 -25.38 -1.19
C GLY A 116 7.94 -26.37 -2.30
N ALA A 117 8.74 -26.32 -3.35
CA ALA A 117 8.75 -27.23 -4.48
C ALA A 117 8.21 -28.65 -4.17
N GLY A 118 7.15 -29.04 -4.88
CA GLY A 118 6.67 -30.43 -4.90
C GLY A 118 5.23 -30.60 -4.45
N ALA A 119 4.28 -30.58 -5.41
CA ALA A 119 3.04 -31.36 -5.35
C ALA A 119 2.23 -31.17 -6.65
N PHE A 120 2.82 -31.46 -7.81
CA PHE A 120 2.04 -31.93 -8.95
C PHE A 120 1.92 -33.45 -8.82
N SER A 121 0.99 -33.92 -7.98
CA SER A 121 0.61 -35.33 -7.90
C SER A 121 -0.85 -35.46 -8.32
N TRP A 122 -1.07 -35.34 -9.64
CA TRP A 122 -2.26 -35.83 -10.32
C TRP A 122 -1.84 -36.41 -11.68
N VAL A 123 -0.99 -37.44 -11.63
CA VAL A 123 -0.93 -38.45 -12.69
C VAL A 123 -1.46 -39.73 -12.04
N LYS A 124 -2.60 -40.20 -12.54
CA LYS A 124 -3.14 -41.52 -12.23
C LYS A 124 -2.83 -42.39 -13.45
N GLU A 125 -2.21 -43.54 -13.18
CA GLU A 125 -1.93 -44.64 -14.11
C GLU A 125 -3.18 -45.10 -14.88
#